data_AF-A0A485JNS4-F1
#
_entry.id   AF-A0A485JNS4-F1
#
_cell.length_a   1.000
_cell.length_b   1.000
_cell.length_c   1.000
_cell.angle_alpha   90.00
_cell.angle_beta   90.00
_cell.angle_gamma   90.00
#
_symmetry.space_group_name_H-M   'P 1'
#
loop_
_entity.id
_entity.type
_entity.pdbx_description
1 polymer ?
#
loop_
_entity_poly.entity_id
_entity_poly.type
_entity_poly.pdbx_seq_one_letter_code
_entity_poly.pdbx_strand_id
1 'polypeptide(L)'
;MTVACRPLVNLVQHHETSYRDIQQFIEKPPGKLRIFEIYPPKPLHSIALGSRIPALREDYKLGRLCGRYFLATVGKFLTEKAPLTRHLVPVVTPESIVIPPAPVANDTLVARSDRRSAGERPDI
;
A
#
# COMPACT_ATOMS: atom_id res chain seq x y z
N MET A 1 -0.31 32.02 5.62
CA MET A 1 0.51 30.78 5.54
C MET A 1 -0.38 29.52 5.56
N THR A 2 -1.47 29.45 4.79
CA THR A 2 -2.54 28.46 5.05
C THR A 2 -2.82 27.47 3.91
N VAL A 3 -2.21 27.64 2.74
CA VAL A 3 -2.51 26.84 1.53
C VAL A 3 -1.72 25.53 1.41
N ALA A 4 -0.51 25.44 1.96
CA ALA A 4 0.37 24.28 1.77
C ALA A 4 -0.08 23.02 2.52
N CYS A 5 -0.76 23.16 3.66
CA CYS A 5 -1.22 22.02 4.45
C CYS A 5 -2.60 21.49 4.02
N ARG A 6 -3.34 22.23 3.18
CA ARG A 6 -4.71 21.88 2.82
C ARG A 6 -4.84 20.47 2.20
N PRO A 7 -3.95 20.01 1.31
CA PRO A 7 -4.03 18.65 0.77
C PRO A 7 -3.80 17.56 1.84
N LEU A 8 -2.87 17.78 2.77
CA LEU A 8 -2.56 16.84 3.84
C LEU A 8 -3.71 16.75 4.85
N VAL A 9 -4.29 17.90 5.20
CA VAL A 9 -5.48 17.97 6.06
C VAL A 9 -6.65 17.25 5.41
N ASN A 10 -6.90 17.48 4.12
CA ASN A 10 -7.95 16.77 3.39
C ASN A 10 -7.73 15.25 3.39
N LEU A 11 -6.49 14.79 3.23
CA LEU A 11 -6.16 13.36 3.25
C LEU A 11 -6.48 12.73 4.61
N VAL A 12 -6.09 13.40 5.71
CA VAL A 12 -6.36 12.91 7.07
C VAL A 12 -7.85 12.90 7.36
N GLN A 13 -8.59 13.96 6.98
CA GLN A 13 -10.04 14.02 7.13
C GLN A 13 -10.72 12.89 6.37
N HIS A 14 -10.33 12.65 5.11
CA HIS A 14 -10.87 11.55 4.33
C HIS A 14 -10.55 10.19 4.96
N HIS A 15 -9.31 9.99 5.42
CA HIS A 15 -8.90 8.78 6.12
C HIS A 15 -9.78 8.53 7.36
N GLU A 16 -10.01 9.54 8.19
CA GLU A 16 -10.85 9.44 9.39
C GLU A 16 -12.31 9.11 9.05
N THR A 17 -12.91 9.80 8.09
CA THR A 17 -14.28 9.53 7.64
C THR A 17 -14.42 8.11 7.12
N SER A 18 -13.53 7.70 6.20
CA SER A 18 -13.56 6.33 5.65
C SER A 18 -13.38 5.27 6.74
N TYR A 19 -12.49 5.51 7.71
CA TYR A 19 -12.28 4.58 8.80
C TYR A 19 -13.53 4.41 9.67
N ARG A 20 -14.22 5.52 9.99
CA ARG A 20 -15.49 5.48 10.74
C ARG A 20 -16.58 4.73 10.00
N ASP A 21 -16.75 5.00 8.71
CA ASP A 21 -17.79 4.36 7.89
C ASP A 21 -17.57 2.84 7.80
N ILE A 22 -16.31 2.43 7.59
CA ILE A 22 -15.92 1.01 7.57
C ILE A 22 -16.14 0.37 8.94
N GLN A 23 -15.74 1.03 10.02
CA GLN A 23 -15.94 0.53 11.38
C GLN A 23 -17.43 0.31 11.67
N GLN A 24 -18.29 1.26 11.28
CA GLN A 24 -19.74 1.13 11.44
C GLN A 24 -20.31 -0.05 10.64
N PHE A 25 -19.81 -0.28 9.42
CA PHE A 25 -20.17 -1.44 8.61
C PHE A 25 -19.76 -2.76 9.27
N ILE A 26 -18.55 -2.82 9.87
CA ILE A 26 -18.06 -4.01 10.58
C ILE A 26 -18.87 -4.27 11.85
N GLU A 27 -19.21 -3.22 12.60
CA GLU A 27 -20.01 -3.32 13.83
C GLU A 27 -21.47 -3.69 13.58
N LYS A 28 -22.05 -3.18 12.49
CA LYS A 28 -23.44 -3.42 12.09
C LYS A 28 -23.50 -3.88 10.64
N PRO A 29 -23.07 -5.12 10.35
CA PRO A 29 -23.07 -5.62 8.99
C PRO A 29 -24.51 -5.80 8.49
N PRO A 30 -24.81 -5.39 7.26
CA PRO A 30 -26.15 -5.58 6.71
C PRO A 30 -26.39 -7.06 6.37
N GLY A 31 -27.48 -7.65 6.86
CA GLY A 31 -28.02 -8.93 6.40
C GLY A 31 -27.02 -10.12 6.32
N LYS A 32 -27.29 -11.06 5.40
CA LYS A 32 -26.53 -12.32 5.25
C LYS A 32 -25.18 -12.08 4.54
N LEU A 33 -24.17 -11.64 5.29
CA LEU A 33 -22.79 -11.53 4.82
C LEU A 33 -21.89 -12.61 5.43
N ARG A 34 -20.86 -13.01 4.67
CA ARG A 34 -19.72 -13.77 5.19
C ARG A 34 -18.52 -12.83 5.21
N ILE A 35 -18.11 -12.43 6.39
CA ILE A 35 -16.99 -11.48 6.58
C ILE A 35 -15.72 -12.29 6.83
N PHE A 36 -14.68 -11.99 6.05
CA PHE A 36 -13.35 -12.52 6.26
C PHE A 36 -12.40 -11.38 6.59
N GLU A 37 -11.76 -11.44 7.75
CA GLU A 37 -10.76 -10.48 8.13
C GLU A 37 -9.37 -10.96 7.69
N ILE A 38 -8.66 -10.11 6.95
CA ILE A 38 -7.25 -10.30 6.62
C ILE A 38 -6.48 -9.24 7.40
N TYR A 39 -5.99 -9.63 8.58
CA TYR A 39 -5.26 -8.74 9.48
C TYR A 39 -3.79 -9.18 9.60
N PRO A 40 -2.83 -8.23 9.56
CA PRO A 40 -1.43 -8.55 9.80
C PRO A 40 -1.19 -8.98 11.26
N PRO A 41 -0.38 -10.02 11.53
CA PRO A 41 -0.14 -10.49 12.90
C PRO A 41 0.63 -9.51 13.79
N LYS A 42 1.13 -8.41 13.22
CA LYS A 42 1.91 -7.37 13.91
C LYS A 42 1.36 -6.00 13.51
N PRO A 43 1.44 -5.00 14.41
CA PRO A 43 1.14 -3.62 14.05
C PRO A 43 1.95 -3.14 12.84
N LEU A 44 1.34 -2.26 12.05
CA LEU A 44 1.99 -1.64 10.90
C LEU A 44 3.05 -0.63 11.35
N HIS A 45 4.16 -0.56 10.64
CA HIS A 45 5.20 0.45 10.86
C HIS A 45 4.84 1.78 10.19
N SER A 46 4.00 1.73 9.17
CA SER A 46 3.44 2.87 8.47
C SER A 46 2.22 3.45 9.20
N ILE A 47 1.96 4.72 8.91
CA ILE A 47 0.92 5.57 9.47
C ILE A 47 0.28 6.35 8.30
N ALA A 48 -0.93 6.88 8.52
CA ALA A 48 -1.74 7.52 7.48
C ALA A 48 -1.00 8.65 6.73
N LEU A 49 -0.13 9.39 7.42
CA LEU A 49 0.67 10.45 6.82
C LEU A 49 2.08 10.50 7.43
N GLY A 50 3.08 10.70 6.57
CA GLY A 50 4.46 10.95 7.01
C GLY A 50 5.32 9.70 7.20
N SER A 51 4.83 8.51 6.82
CA SER A 51 5.67 7.32 6.79
C SER A 51 6.81 7.45 5.79
N ARG A 52 7.97 6.93 6.20
CA ARG A 52 9.12 6.78 5.31
C ARG A 52 8.94 5.55 4.42
N ILE A 53 9.58 5.58 3.26
CA ILE A 53 9.54 4.48 2.28
C ILE A 53 9.88 3.10 2.84
N PRO A 54 10.87 2.93 3.73
CA PRO A 54 11.16 1.62 4.30
C PRO A 54 9.98 1.01 5.06
N ALA A 55 9.30 1.78 5.92
CA ALA A 55 8.14 1.33 6.68
C ALA A 55 6.98 0.89 5.75
N LEU A 56 6.71 1.68 4.69
CA LEU A 56 5.70 1.33 3.69
C LEU A 56 6.03 0.03 2.95
N ARG A 57 7.31 -0.18 2.61
CA ARG A 57 7.77 -1.39 1.91
C ARG A 57 7.67 -2.64 2.79
N GLU A 58 7.96 -2.51 4.07
CA GLU A 58 7.84 -3.60 5.04
C GLU A 58 6.39 -4.03 5.20
N ASP A 59 5.49 -3.07 5.42
CA ASP A 59 4.07 -3.36 5.58
C ASP A 59 3.43 -3.89 4.28
N TYR A 60 3.88 -3.43 3.11
CA TYR A 60 3.45 -4.00 1.83
C TYR A 60 3.84 -5.47 1.69
N LYS A 61 5.06 -5.86 2.09
CA LYS A 61 5.50 -7.26 2.09
C LYS A 61 4.66 -8.09 3.04
N LEU A 62 4.37 -7.56 4.24
CA LEU A 62 3.51 -8.20 5.23
C LEU A 62 2.09 -8.42 4.68
N GLY A 63 1.50 -7.38 4.06
CA GLY A 63 0.20 -7.48 3.42
C GLY A 63 0.15 -8.53 2.30
N ARG A 64 1.18 -8.61 1.44
CA ARG A 64 1.26 -9.67 0.42
C ARG A 64 1.32 -11.07 1.03
N LEU A 65 2.04 -11.24 2.13
CA LEU A 65 2.12 -12.52 2.82
C LEU A 65 0.75 -12.92 3.38
N CYS A 66 0.06 -11.98 4.04
CA CYS A 66 -1.29 -12.19 4.58
C CYS A 66 -2.28 -12.58 3.47
N GLY A 67 -2.26 -11.89 2.33
CA GLY A 67 -3.11 -12.22 1.19
C GLY A 67 -2.80 -13.59 0.58
N ARG A 68 -1.52 -13.96 0.46
CA ARG A 68 -1.13 -15.30 -0.02
C ARG A 68 -1.59 -16.41 0.93
N TYR A 69 -1.45 -16.19 2.23
CA TYR A 69 -1.92 -17.13 3.25
C TYR A 69 -3.44 -17.30 3.20
N PHE A 70 -4.17 -16.18 3.09
CA PHE A 70 -5.62 -16.17 2.92
C PHE A 70 -6.05 -17.00 1.70
N LEU A 71 -5.50 -16.71 0.51
CA LEU A 71 -5.85 -17.44 -0.71
C LEU A 71 -5.51 -18.93 -0.63
N ALA A 72 -4.39 -19.29 0.01
CA ALA A 72 -4.00 -20.69 0.19
C ALA A 72 -4.94 -21.44 1.15
N THR A 73 -5.46 -20.76 2.18
CA THR A 73 -6.24 -21.39 3.25
C THR A 73 -7.73 -21.40 2.92
N VAL A 74 -8.28 -20.24 2.57
CA VAL A 74 -9.72 -20.03 2.38
C VAL A 74 -10.12 -19.79 0.93
N GLY A 75 -9.18 -19.54 0.02
CA GLY A 75 -9.49 -19.26 -1.39
C GLY A 75 -10.34 -20.32 -2.08
N LYS A 76 -10.19 -21.60 -1.69
CA LYS A 76 -11.02 -22.71 -2.20
C LYS A 76 -12.50 -22.63 -1.79
N PHE A 77 -12.82 -21.95 -0.68
CA PHE A 77 -14.19 -21.78 -0.19
C PHE A 77 -14.87 -20.54 -0.78
N LEU A 78 -14.12 -19.69 -1.48
CA LEU A 78 -14.64 -18.50 -2.15
C LEU A 78 -15.23 -18.81 -3.53
N THR A 79 -14.99 -20.00 -4.08
CA THR A 79 -15.49 -20.42 -5.40
C THR A 79 -16.45 -21.60 -5.26
N GLU A 80 -17.55 -21.58 -6.01
CA GLU A 80 -18.47 -22.73 -6.07
C GLU A 80 -17.94 -23.88 -6.95
N LYS A 81 -17.01 -23.58 -7.87
CA LYS A 81 -16.31 -24.56 -8.72
C LYS A 81 -14.82 -24.56 -8.41
N ALA A 82 -14.23 -25.72 -8.15
CA ALA A 82 -12.82 -25.88 -7.80
C ALA A 82 -11.85 -25.57 -8.96
N PRO A 83 -10.58 -25.23 -8.68
CA PRO A 83 -10.07 -24.24 -7.74
C PRO A 83 -9.78 -22.91 -8.44
N LEU A 84 -9.56 -21.82 -7.68
CA LEU A 84 -8.87 -20.63 -8.22
C LEU A 84 -7.53 -21.11 -8.76
N THR A 85 -7.42 -21.29 -10.08
CA THR A 85 -6.17 -21.66 -10.73
C THR A 85 -5.18 -20.62 -10.28
N ARG A 86 -4.20 -21.01 -9.44
CA ARG A 86 -3.00 -20.18 -9.29
C ARG A 86 -2.56 -19.95 -10.71
N HIS A 87 -2.61 -18.71 -11.19
CA HIS A 87 -1.89 -18.36 -12.39
C HIS A 87 -0.41 -18.56 -12.05
N LEU A 88 0.03 -19.82 -12.18
CA LEU A 88 1.37 -20.21 -12.56
C LEU A 88 1.52 -19.92 -14.06
N VAL A 89 0.99 -18.78 -14.53
CA VAL A 89 1.59 -18.16 -15.69
C VAL A 89 3.01 -17.93 -15.17
N PRO A 90 4.04 -18.65 -15.67
CA PRO A 90 5.37 -18.10 -15.55
C PRO A 90 5.18 -16.70 -16.07
N VAL A 91 5.54 -15.67 -15.31
CA VAL A 91 5.57 -14.34 -15.88
C VAL A 91 6.43 -14.52 -17.12
N VAL A 92 5.78 -14.62 -18.29
CA VAL A 92 6.40 -14.36 -19.56
C VAL A 92 6.67 -12.91 -19.35
N THR A 93 7.87 -12.65 -18.82
CA THR A 93 8.47 -11.35 -18.87
C THR A 93 8.51 -11.14 -20.38
N PRO A 94 7.64 -10.29 -20.96
CA PRO A 94 8.02 -9.76 -22.26
C PRO A 94 9.44 -9.28 -22.06
N GLU A 95 10.36 -9.71 -22.92
CA GLU A 95 11.78 -9.34 -22.89
C GLU A 95 11.87 -7.93 -22.35
N SER A 96 12.50 -7.80 -21.18
CA SER A 96 12.48 -6.62 -20.32
C SER A 96 12.18 -5.35 -21.11
N ILE A 97 10.89 -5.00 -21.25
CA ILE A 97 10.55 -3.61 -21.48
C ILE A 97 10.91 -3.03 -20.14
N VAL A 98 12.11 -2.46 -20.09
CA VAL A 98 12.56 -1.56 -19.05
C VAL A 98 11.58 -0.40 -19.10
N ILE A 99 10.39 -0.59 -18.53
CA ILE A 99 9.53 0.51 -18.15
C ILE A 99 10.37 1.17 -17.06
N PRO A 100 10.97 2.36 -17.31
CA PRO A 100 11.64 3.06 -16.23
C PRO A 100 10.62 3.15 -15.09
N PRO A 101 11.02 2.87 -13.84
CA PRO A 101 10.10 2.87 -12.72
C PRO A 101 9.29 4.15 -12.79
N ALA A 102 7.97 4.02 -12.98
CA ALA A 102 7.09 5.16 -13.04
C ALA A 102 7.40 5.97 -11.78
N PRO A 103 7.73 7.27 -11.89
CA PRO A 103 8.11 8.06 -10.74
C PRO A 103 6.90 8.13 -9.80
N VAL A 104 6.88 7.23 -8.82
CA VAL A 104 5.94 7.27 -7.71
C VAL A 104 6.37 8.43 -6.83
N ALA A 105 5.39 9.19 -6.33
CA ALA A 105 5.58 10.50 -5.70
C ALA A 105 6.68 10.56 -4.60
N ASN A 106 7.06 9.41 -4.04
CA ASN A 106 8.07 9.30 -3.00
C ASN A 106 9.51 9.10 -3.52
N ASP A 107 9.70 8.57 -4.73
CA ASP A 107 11.05 8.39 -5.30
C ASP A 107 11.65 9.73 -5.76
N THR A 108 10.79 10.69 -6.12
CA THR A 108 11.18 12.05 -6.53
C THR A 108 11.82 12.87 -5.40
N LEU A 109 11.55 12.53 -4.13
CA LEU A 109 12.09 13.23 -2.97
C LEU A 109 13.52 12.80 -2.63
N VAL A 110 13.87 11.53 -2.88
CA VAL A 110 15.22 11.00 -2.65
C VAL A 110 16.21 11.64 -3.63
N ALA A 111 15.87 11.69 -4.91
CA ALA A 111 16.73 12.26 -5.96
C ALA A 111 17.02 13.78 -5.80
N ARG A 112 16.21 14.53 -5.04
CA ARG A 112 16.44 15.95 -4.72
C ARG A 112 17.30 16.19 -3.48
N SER A 113 17.42 15.16 -2.63
CA SER A 113 18.22 15.23 -1.40
C SER A 113 19.70 15.05 -1.73
N ASP A 114 20.01 14.12 -2.63
CA ASP A 114 21.39 13.83 -3.06
C ASP A 114 21.99 14.95 -3.93
N ARG A 115 21.15 15.67 -4.68
CA ARG A 115 21.60 16.78 -5.54
C ARG A 115 22.00 18.05 -4.78
N ARG A 116 21.74 18.14 -3.47
CA ARG A 116 22.13 19.29 -2.62
C ARG A 116 23.42 19.07 -1.82
N SER A 117 24.07 17.91 -1.91
CA SER A 117 25.35 17.62 -1.24
C SER A 117 26.57 17.65 -2.17
N ALA A 118 26.40 17.91 -3.47
CA ALA A 118 27.50 18.01 -4.42
C ALA A 118 27.67 19.45 -4.94
N GLY A 119 28.62 20.16 -4.34
CA GLY A 119 29.44 21.16 -5.02
C GLY A 119 28.87 22.57 -5.14
N GLU A 120 29.18 23.42 -4.17
CA GLU A 120 29.66 24.78 -4.44
C GLU A 120 30.70 25.10 -3.36
N ARG A 121 31.99 24.97 -3.70
CA ARG A 121 33.08 25.66 -2.99
C ARG A 121 33.50 26.84 -3.87
N PRO A 122 33.84 27.98 -3.27
CA PRO A 122 33.97 29.24 -3.98
C PRO A 122 35.30 29.30 -4.72
N ASP A 123 35.27 29.76 -5.97
CA ASP A 123 36.47 30.26 -6.64
C ASP A 123 36.41 31.79 -6.69
N ILE A 124 37.50 32.37 -6.19
CA ILE A 124 37.95 33.78 -6.14
C ILE A 124 37.30 34.72 -5.11
#